data_AF-A0A842YM04-F1
#
_entry.id   AF-A0A842YM04-F1
#
_cell.length_a   1.000
_cell.length_b   1.000
_cell.length_c   1.000
_cell.angle_alpha   90.00
_cell.angle_beta   90.00
_cell.angle_gamma   90.00
#
_symmetry.space_group_name_H-M   'P 1'
#
loop_
_entity.id
_entity.type
_entity.pdbx_description
1 polymer ?
#
loop_
_entity_poly.entity_id
_entity_poly.type
_entity_poly.pdbx_seq_one_letter_code
_entity_poly.pdbx_strand_id
1 'polypeptide(L)'
;KVIDKAARELKQGLVPISELEAKTILRRKPSEYKARLPHVAAAEALGINGAEVDRGSVIGYVYVDSEHSNPFRRVSPAGFQKKFDYKKYAQLLEEARKSILLPFLKEEKASDAVSLDRFF
;
A
#
# COMPACT_ATOMS: atom_id res chain seq x y z
N LYS A 1 5.38 18.81 10.63
CA LYS A 1 6.36 17.71 10.76
C LYS A 1 6.44 16.99 9.39
N VAL A 2 7.45 16.14 9.14
CA VAL A 2 7.67 15.51 7.82
C VAL A 2 6.47 14.66 7.38
N ILE A 3 5.92 13.84 8.29
CA ILE A 3 4.76 12.98 8.00
C ILE A 3 3.51 13.79 7.63
N ASP A 4 3.22 14.88 8.36
CA ASP A 4 2.06 15.74 8.05
C ASP A 4 2.15 16.38 6.66
N LYS A 5 3.37 16.65 6.19
CA LYS A 5 3.60 17.16 4.83
C LYS A 5 3.28 16.07 3.81
N ALA A 6 3.86 14.88 3.96
CA ALA A 6 3.63 13.74 3.06
C ALA A 6 2.13 13.35 3.00
N ALA A 7 1.45 13.31 4.15
CA ALA A 7 0.02 13.01 4.21
C ALA A 7 -0.84 14.04 3.45
N ARG A 8 -0.49 15.34 3.54
CA ARG A 8 -1.17 16.39 2.78
C ARG A 8 -0.91 16.29 1.29
N GLU A 9 0.33 16.03 0.89
CA GLU A 9 0.71 15.85 -0.52
C GLU A 9 -0.02 14.65 -1.15
N LEU A 10 -0.11 13.52 -0.44
CA LEU A 10 -0.90 12.35 -0.86
C LEU A 10 -2.38 12.70 -1.03
N LYS A 11 -2.98 13.38 -0.04
CA LYS A 11 -4.40 13.76 -0.06
C LYS A 11 -4.72 14.73 -1.20
N GLN A 12 -3.80 15.63 -1.52
CA GLN A 12 -3.95 16.63 -2.58
C GLN A 12 -3.58 16.08 -3.97
N GLY A 13 -3.06 14.86 -4.06
CA GLY A 13 -2.62 14.28 -5.34
C GLY A 13 -1.35 14.92 -5.90
N LEU A 14 -0.54 15.54 -5.03
CA LEU A 14 0.69 16.24 -5.43
C LEU A 14 1.90 15.31 -5.56
N VAL A 15 1.80 14.08 -5.04
CA VAL A 15 2.85 13.07 -5.17
C VAL A 15 2.83 12.51 -6.59
N PRO A 16 3.95 12.56 -7.34
CA PRO A 16 4.04 11.94 -8.65
C PRO A 16 3.73 10.44 -8.59
N ILE A 17 2.93 9.93 -9.54
CA ILE A 17 2.52 8.53 -9.56
C ILE A 17 3.72 7.57 -9.66
N SER A 18 4.81 7.99 -10.30
CA SER A 18 6.06 7.22 -10.36
C SER A 18 6.70 6.97 -8.99
N GLU A 19 6.47 7.84 -8.01
CA GLU A 19 6.95 7.67 -6.63
C GLU A 19 6.05 6.72 -5.81
N LEU A 20 4.85 6.43 -6.31
CA LEU A 20 3.90 5.53 -5.66
C LEU A 20 4.02 4.08 -6.15
N GLU A 21 4.91 3.83 -7.11
CA GLU A 21 5.11 2.51 -7.70
C GLU A 21 5.72 1.53 -6.71
N ALA A 22 5.02 0.44 -6.43
CA ALA A 22 5.58 -0.72 -5.75
C ALA A 22 6.18 -1.68 -6.79
N LYS A 23 7.41 -2.15 -6.54
CA LYS A 23 8.12 -3.11 -7.39
C LYS A 23 8.39 -4.40 -6.63
N THR A 24 8.13 -5.53 -7.27
CA THR A 24 8.48 -6.84 -6.71
C THR A 24 8.82 -7.84 -7.81
N ILE A 25 9.58 -8.88 -7.46
CA ILE A 25 9.99 -9.93 -8.40
C ILE A 25 9.01 -11.10 -8.29
N LEU A 26 8.50 -11.58 -9.41
CA LEU A 26 7.72 -12.82 -9.45
C LEU A 26 8.59 -14.02 -9.14
N ARG A 27 8.16 -14.82 -8.16
CA ARG A 27 8.85 -16.05 -7.75
C ARG A 27 8.36 -17.29 -8.50
N ARG A 28 7.23 -17.17 -9.20
CA ARG A 28 6.52 -18.22 -9.94
C ARG A 28 5.86 -17.58 -11.17
N LYS A 29 5.34 -18.39 -12.09
CA LYS A 29 4.51 -17.86 -13.19
C LYS A 29 3.23 -17.24 -12.63
N PRO A 30 2.66 -16.19 -13.24
CA PRO A 30 1.41 -15.58 -12.75
C PRO A 30 0.28 -16.60 -12.53
N SER A 31 0.13 -17.56 -13.44
CA SER A 31 -0.89 -18.63 -13.39
C SER A 31 -0.68 -19.66 -12.26
N GLU A 32 0.50 -19.72 -11.65
CA GLU A 32 0.82 -20.68 -10.57
C GLU A 32 0.49 -20.14 -9.17
N TYR A 33 0.11 -18.86 -9.06
CA TYR A 33 -0.29 -18.26 -7.79
C TYR A 33 -1.74 -18.63 -7.44
N LYS A 34 -1.94 -19.17 -6.24
CA LYS A 34 -3.29 -19.48 -5.73
C LYS A 34 -4.14 -18.24 -5.44
N ALA A 35 -3.49 -17.14 -5.05
CA ALA A 35 -4.15 -15.89 -4.69
C ALA A 35 -3.68 -14.77 -5.61
N ARG A 36 -4.64 -13.98 -6.10
CA ARG A 36 -4.38 -12.75 -6.87
C ARG A 36 -3.99 -11.60 -5.94
N LEU A 37 -2.80 -11.71 -5.36
CA LEU A 37 -2.17 -10.60 -4.65
C LEU A 37 -1.89 -9.44 -5.62
N PRO A 38 -1.66 -8.20 -5.13
CA PRO A 38 -1.43 -7.02 -5.96
C PRO A 38 -0.47 -7.23 -7.14
N HIS A 39 0.73 -7.75 -6.89
CA HIS A 39 1.71 -8.00 -7.93
C HIS A 39 1.30 -9.09 -8.94
N VAL A 40 0.50 -10.08 -8.51
CA VAL A 40 -0.03 -11.13 -9.39
C VAL A 40 -1.12 -10.55 -10.29
N ALA A 41 -2.04 -9.75 -9.73
CA ALA A 41 -3.09 -9.11 -10.51
C ALA A 41 -2.51 -8.13 -11.55
N ALA A 42 -1.47 -7.38 -11.19
CA ALA A 42 -0.75 -6.52 -12.13
C ALA A 42 -0.03 -7.34 -13.22
N ALA A 43 0.62 -8.45 -12.85
CA ALA A 43 1.27 -9.36 -13.81
C ALA A 43 0.28 -9.98 -14.80
N GLU A 44 -0.86 -10.48 -14.31
CA GLU A 44 -1.94 -11.01 -15.16
C GLU A 44 -2.51 -9.91 -16.07
N ALA A 45 -2.70 -8.68 -15.56
CA ALA A 45 -3.15 -7.55 -16.37
C ALA A 45 -2.14 -7.18 -17.47
N LEU A 46 -0.84 -7.22 -17.19
CA LEU A 46 0.21 -7.04 -18.21
C LEU A 46 0.12 -8.12 -19.29
N GLY A 47 -0.06 -9.38 -18.89
CA GLY A 47 -0.25 -10.49 -19.83
C GLY A 47 -1.49 -10.34 -20.72
N ILE A 48 -2.62 -9.88 -20.15
CA ILE A 48 -3.85 -9.56 -20.92
C ILE A 48 -3.59 -8.45 -21.95
N ASN A 49 -2.71 -7.50 -21.63
CA ASN A 49 -2.29 -6.43 -22.55
C ASN A 49 -1.15 -6.83 -23.50
N GLY A 50 -0.82 -8.13 -23.57
CA GLY A 50 0.16 -8.67 -24.52
C GLY A 50 1.62 -8.59 -24.08
N ALA A 51 1.92 -8.22 -22.83
CA ALA A 51 3.28 -8.26 -22.32
C ALA A 51 3.67 -9.69 -21.91
N GLU A 52 4.89 -10.09 -22.24
CA GLU A 52 5.44 -11.35 -21.75
C GLU A 52 5.84 -11.21 -20.28
N VAL A 53 5.21 -12.00 -19.41
CA VAL A 53 5.47 -12.01 -17.97
C VAL A 53 5.73 -13.44 -17.51
N ASP A 54 6.89 -13.67 -16.92
CA ASP A 54 7.32 -14.99 -16.43
C ASP A 54 7.92 -14.88 -15.02
N ARG A 55 8.29 -16.02 -14.44
CA ARG A 55 9.11 -16.09 -13.22
C ARG A 55 10.38 -15.27 -13.41
N GLY A 56 10.69 -14.44 -12.42
CA GLY A 56 11.85 -13.53 -12.44
C GLY A 56 11.52 -12.14 -13.00
N SER A 57 10.37 -11.94 -13.65
CA SER A 57 9.94 -10.60 -14.08
C SER A 57 9.77 -9.67 -12.87
N VAL A 58 10.23 -8.43 -13.02
CA VAL A 58 9.97 -7.33 -12.08
C VAL A 58 8.62 -6.73 -12.44
N ILE A 59 7.70 -6.72 -11.48
CA ILE A 59 6.35 -6.19 -11.64
C ILE A 59 6.22 -4.91 -10.85
N GLY A 60 6.02 -3.82 -11.59
CA GLY A 60 5.65 -2.51 -11.07
C GLY A 60 4.14 -2.34 -11.05
N TYR A 61 3.59 -1.85 -9.93
CA TYR A 61 2.16 -1.58 -9.82
C TYR A 61 1.84 -0.42 -8.86
N VAL A 62 0.67 0.17 -9.04
CA VAL A 62 0.13 1.24 -8.20
C VAL A 62 -1.29 0.87 -7.75
N TYR A 63 -1.61 1.09 -6.47
CA TYR A 63 -2.97 0.95 -5.96
C TYR A 63 -3.89 2.04 -6.52
N VAL A 64 -5.02 1.63 -7.09
CA VAL A 64 -6.00 2.54 -7.71
C VAL A 64 -7.39 2.46 -7.07
N ASP A 65 -7.76 1.32 -6.49
CA ASP A 65 -9.01 1.12 -5.74
C ASP A 65 -8.88 -0.12 -4.83
N SER A 66 -8.06 0.00 -3.78
CA SER A 66 -7.52 -1.16 -3.05
C SER A 66 -8.57 -2.03 -2.35
N GLU A 67 -9.76 -1.48 -2.08
CA GLU A 67 -10.89 -2.16 -1.43
C GLU A 67 -11.84 -2.83 -2.42
N HIS A 68 -11.64 -2.65 -3.73
CA HIS A 68 -12.54 -3.19 -4.74
C HIS A 68 -12.59 -4.73 -4.72
N SER A 69 -13.76 -5.34 -4.86
CA SER A 69 -13.92 -6.81 -4.84
C SER A 69 -13.08 -7.51 -5.92
N ASN A 70 -13.15 -7.03 -7.17
CA ASN A 70 -12.33 -7.49 -8.30
C ASN A 70 -10.83 -7.09 -8.14
N PRO A 71 -9.88 -8.05 -8.05
CA PRO A 71 -8.45 -7.79 -7.93
C PRO A 71 -7.84 -6.94 -9.05
N PHE A 72 -8.30 -7.08 -10.30
CA PHE A 72 -7.82 -6.30 -11.45
C PHE A 72 -8.16 -4.81 -11.36
N ARG A 73 -9.11 -4.45 -10.50
CA ARG A 73 -9.46 -3.06 -10.23
C ARG A 73 -8.73 -2.50 -9.02
N ARG A 74 -8.09 -3.33 -8.19
CA ARG A 74 -7.37 -2.87 -6.99
C ARG A 74 -6.07 -2.16 -7.33
N VAL A 75 -5.40 -2.65 -8.36
CA VAL A 75 -4.10 -2.17 -8.81
C VAL A 75 -4.06 -2.01 -10.31
N SER A 76 -3.17 -1.14 -10.77
CA SER A 76 -2.83 -0.97 -12.18
C SER A 76 -1.34 -1.24 -12.37
N PRO A 77 -0.92 -1.91 -13.47
CA PRO A 77 0.49 -1.96 -13.84
C PRO A 77 1.07 -0.56 -13.96
N ALA A 78 2.30 -0.36 -13.49
CA ALA A 78 2.92 0.96 -13.50
C ALA A 78 2.92 1.59 -14.90
N GLY A 79 2.52 2.86 -14.98
CA GLY A 79 2.45 3.62 -16.23
C GLY A 79 1.10 3.59 -16.95
N PHE A 80 0.15 2.75 -16.53
CA PHE A 80 -1.18 2.64 -17.16
C PHE A 80 -2.23 3.56 -16.53
N GLN A 81 -2.01 4.00 -15.29
CA GLN A 81 -2.95 4.77 -14.47
C GLN A 81 -2.60 6.26 -14.39
N LYS A 82 -3.64 7.10 -14.29
CA LYS A 82 -3.54 8.54 -14.02
C LYS A 82 -3.97 8.93 -12.60
N LYS A 83 -4.50 7.98 -11.82
CA LYS A 83 -5.02 8.19 -10.47
C LYS A 83 -4.53 7.08 -9.56
N PHE A 84 -4.53 7.34 -8.26
CA PHE A 84 -4.14 6.39 -7.23
C PHE A 84 -5.11 6.45 -6.06
N ASP A 85 -5.15 5.36 -5.29
CA ASP A 85 -5.97 5.27 -4.08
C ASP A 85 -5.28 5.99 -2.91
N TYR A 86 -5.62 7.26 -2.69
CA TYR A 86 -4.99 8.06 -1.63
C TYR A 86 -5.17 7.45 -0.24
N LYS A 87 -6.30 6.76 0.02
CA LYS A 87 -6.56 6.17 1.34
C LYS A 87 -5.58 5.04 1.58
N LYS A 88 -5.33 4.21 0.55
CA LYS A 88 -4.35 3.14 0.65
C LYS A 88 -2.95 3.66 0.92
N TYR A 89 -2.50 4.68 0.19
CA TYR A 89 -1.17 5.25 0.43
C TYR A 89 -1.06 5.98 1.76
N ALA A 90 -2.12 6.63 2.24
CA ALA A 90 -2.15 7.21 3.57
C ALA A 90 -2.04 6.13 4.66
N GLN A 91 -2.70 4.98 4.48
CA GLN A 91 -2.54 3.82 5.37
C GLN A 91 -1.09 3.31 5.35
N LEU A 92 -0.49 3.13 4.17
CA LEU A 92 0.90 2.67 4.05
C LEU A 92 1.88 3.66 4.69
N LEU A 93 1.64 4.97 4.56
CA LEU A 93 2.43 6.01 5.23
C LEU A 93 2.35 5.87 6.75
N GLU A 94 1.16 5.62 7.31
CA GLU A 94 0.97 5.43 8.74
C GLU A 94 1.60 4.12 9.24
N GLU A 95 1.51 3.04 8.46
CA GLU A 95 2.21 1.77 8.76
C GLU A 95 3.73 1.97 8.78
N ALA A 96 4.29 2.69 7.80
CA ALA A 96 5.71 3.04 7.76
C ALA A 96 6.11 3.98 8.91
N ARG A 97 5.25 4.94 9.26
CA ARG A 97 5.46 5.81 10.43
C ARG A 97 5.55 4.97 11.69
N LYS A 98 4.63 4.03 11.91
CA LYS A 98 4.63 3.14 13.08
C LYS A 98 5.86 2.25 13.07
N SER A 99 6.21 1.61 11.96
CA SER A 99 7.35 0.69 11.91
C SER A 99 8.68 1.35 12.28
N ILE A 100 8.85 2.64 11.98
CA ILE A 100 10.06 3.40 12.29
C ILE A 100 9.95 4.11 13.64
N LEU A 101 8.84 4.79 13.92
CA LEU A 101 8.72 5.69 15.06
C LEU A 101 8.26 5.01 16.35
N LEU A 102 7.68 3.81 16.30
CA LEU A 102 7.17 3.13 17.49
C LEU A 102 8.19 3.07 18.65
N PRO A 103 9.50 2.77 18.43
CA PRO A 103 10.49 2.77 19.51
C PRO A 103 10.80 4.15 20.11
N PHE A 104 10.46 5.24 19.42
CA PHE A 104 10.76 6.62 19.81
C PHE A 104 9.55 7.35 20.39
N LEU A 105 8.35 6.81 20.19
CA LEU A 105 7.15 7.32 20.85
C LEU A 105 7.24 6.90 22.31
N LYS A 106 7.35 7.87 23.23
CA LYS A 106 7.07 7.60 24.63
C LYS A 106 5.69 6.96 24.69
N GLU A 107 5.54 5.84 25.39
CA GLU A 107 4.25 5.48 25.92
C GLU A 107 3.75 6.72 26.66
N GLU A 108 2.73 7.38 26.11
CA GLU A 108 1.88 8.19 26.95
C GLU A 108 1.36 7.18 27.96
N LYS A 109 1.94 7.19 29.17
CA LYS A 109 1.35 6.55 30.32
C LYS A 109 -0.12 6.91 30.23
N ALA A 110 -0.98 5.90 30.26
CA ALA A 110 -2.41 6.08 30.47
C ALA A 110 -2.60 6.76 31.84
N SER A 111 -2.34 8.05 31.91
CA SER A 111 -2.84 8.93 32.94
C SER A 111 -4.24 9.29 32.49
N ASP A 112 -5.18 8.38 32.80
CA ASP A 112 -6.51 8.73 33.25
C ASP A 112 -7.20 7.48 33.83
N ALA A 113 -7.17 7.44 35.17
CA ALA A 113 -8.19 6.92 36.08
C ALA A 113 -8.84 5.55 35.85
N VAL A 114 -8.48 4.59 36.71
CA VAL A 114 -9.46 4.00 37.65
C VAL A 114 -8.80 3.93 39.03
N SER A 115 -9.18 4.84 39.92
CA SER A 115 -8.91 4.67 41.36
C SER A 115 -9.78 3.50 41.86
N LEU A 116 -9.15 2.56 42.57
CA LEU A 116 -9.81 1.44 43.25
C LEU A 116 -10.55 1.86 44.52
N ASP A 117 -10.49 3.14 44.89
CA ASP A 117 -11.21 3.71 46.05
C ASP A 117 -12.72 3.84 45.81
N ARG A 118 -13.23 3.35 44.67
CA ARG A 118 -14.66 3.15 44.41
C ARG A 118 -15.17 1.76 44.77
N PHE A 119 -14.30 0.84 45.20
CA PHE A 119 -14.65 -0.56 45.46
C PHE A 119 -14.41 -1.02 46.91
N PHE A 120 -14.02 -0.13 47.82
CA PHE A 120 -13.95 -0.38 49.26
C PHE A 120 -14.60 0.74 50.05
#